data_AF-A0A917C1C3-F1
#
_entry.id   AF-A0A917C1C3-F1
#
_cell.length_a   1.000
_cell.length_b   1.000
_cell.length_c   1.000
_cell.angle_alpha   90.00
_cell.angle_beta   90.00
_cell.angle_gamma   90.00
#
_symmetry.space_group_name_H-M   'P 1'
#
loop_
_entity.id
_entity.type
_entity.pdbx_description
1 polymer ?
#
loop_
_entity_poly.entity_id
_entity_poly.type
_entity_poly.pdbx_seq_one_letter_code
_entity_poly.pdbx_strand_id
1 'polypeptide(L)'
;MSGVDLDHPEAIFVKRLDGTGYGFFYSTPAQFDNAANGFIRPIKARIQQEAAEKNEIPVNADELCLKASIKAMERVYAPDWDDQAGIDGTRCVAASCVAETKWEDTIPQCIVIEQVGDDISIREGFEFLEHPGYPLGVVIGSKGDGGGLCRFYDSEDEFRLVATKPPSSLIWLPQLIYRLYVRTPSIMTGIPTPDEAGNGVGVECHAYNLNRQGQLIERQRKK
;
A
#
# COMPACT_ATOMS: atom_id res chain seq x y z
N MET A 1 1.98 -3.71 -25.17
CA MET A 1 1.63 -4.83 -24.28
C MET A 1 0.28 -4.50 -23.70
N SER A 2 -0.74 -5.32 -23.97
CA SER A 2 -2.09 -5.11 -23.43
C SER A 2 -1.99 -5.13 -21.90
N GLY A 3 -2.23 -3.98 -21.27
CA GLY A 3 -2.48 -3.93 -19.83
C GLY A 3 -3.57 -4.94 -19.50
N VAL A 4 -3.47 -5.59 -18.34
CA VAL A 4 -4.59 -6.36 -17.83
C VAL A 4 -5.71 -5.36 -17.60
N ASP A 5 -6.86 -5.57 -18.25
CA ASP A 5 -8.03 -4.73 -18.03
C ASP A 5 -8.55 -5.06 -16.63
N LEU A 6 -8.27 -4.17 -15.68
CA LEU A 6 -8.57 -4.36 -14.27
C LEU A 6 -9.61 -3.33 -13.83
N ASP A 7 -10.68 -3.82 -13.21
CA ASP A 7 -11.71 -2.97 -12.60
C ASP A 7 -11.25 -2.33 -11.27
N HIS A 8 -10.03 -2.66 -10.79
CA HIS A 8 -9.48 -2.21 -9.50
C HIS A 8 -7.95 -2.33 -9.49
N PRO A 9 -7.23 -1.55 -8.66
CA PRO A 9 -5.81 -1.79 -8.47
C PRO A 9 -5.58 -3.07 -7.68
N GLU A 10 -4.51 -3.81 -7.98
CA GLU A 10 -4.10 -4.96 -7.16
C GLU A 10 -3.31 -4.51 -5.92
N ALA A 11 -2.64 -3.36 -6.00
CA ALA A 11 -1.89 -2.78 -4.88
C ALA A 11 -1.99 -1.26 -4.84
N ILE A 12 -2.13 -0.72 -3.63
CA ILE A 12 -1.99 0.72 -3.35
C ILE A 12 -0.90 0.90 -2.31
N PHE A 13 0.11 1.69 -2.63
CA PHE A 13 1.17 2.08 -1.71
C PHE A 13 0.98 3.53 -1.27
N VAL A 14 1.07 3.77 0.02
CA VAL A 14 1.11 5.13 0.60
C VAL A 14 2.53 5.34 1.10
N LYS A 15 3.31 6.18 0.42
CA LYS A 15 4.75 6.40 0.70
C LYS A 15 4.97 7.76 1.34
N ARG A 16 5.57 7.76 2.54
CA ARG A 16 6.04 8.96 3.24
C ARG A 16 7.46 9.31 2.81
N LEU A 17 7.86 10.57 3.06
CA LEU A 17 9.18 11.10 2.70
C LEU A 17 10.35 10.36 3.39
N ASP A 18 10.12 9.71 4.52
CA ASP A 18 11.14 8.98 5.29
C ASP A 18 11.33 7.51 4.84
N GLY A 19 10.66 7.12 3.76
CA GLY A 19 10.65 5.75 3.22
C GLY A 19 9.80 4.77 4.04
N THR A 20 8.91 5.25 4.91
CA THR A 20 7.87 4.44 5.57
C THR A 20 6.50 4.66 4.94
N GLY A 21 5.50 3.93 5.41
CA GLY A 21 4.10 4.15 5.05
C GLY A 21 3.33 2.84 5.06
N TYR A 22 2.56 2.59 4.00
CA TYR A 22 1.63 1.47 3.93
C TYR A 22 1.61 0.82 2.57
N GLY A 23 1.33 -0.48 2.53
CA GLY A 23 1.04 -1.23 1.32
C GLY A 23 -0.22 -2.03 1.51
N PHE A 24 -1.20 -1.80 0.64
CA PHE A 24 -2.49 -2.47 0.66
C PHE A 24 -2.68 -3.31 -0.58
N PHE A 25 -3.25 -4.50 -0.41
CA PHE A 25 -3.46 -5.45 -1.50
C PHE A 25 -4.95 -5.74 -1.68
N TYR A 26 -5.38 -5.84 -2.93
CA TYR A 26 -6.75 -6.17 -3.30
C TYR A 26 -6.71 -7.33 -4.28
N SER A 27 -7.38 -8.41 -3.91
CA SER A 27 -7.45 -9.64 -4.71
C SER A 27 -8.71 -9.69 -5.58
N THR A 28 -9.71 -8.87 -5.25
CA THR A 28 -10.98 -8.79 -5.95
C THR A 28 -11.49 -7.34 -5.98
N PRO A 29 -12.32 -6.99 -6.98
CA PRO A 29 -12.96 -5.67 -7.02
C PRO A 29 -13.77 -5.38 -5.74
N ALA A 30 -14.48 -6.39 -5.23
CA ALA A 30 -15.27 -6.26 -4.01
C ALA A 30 -14.42 -5.88 -2.78
N GLN A 31 -13.17 -6.35 -2.67
CA GLN A 31 -12.29 -5.94 -1.57
C GLN A 31 -11.92 -4.46 -1.69
N PHE A 32 -11.61 -3.99 -2.90
CA PHE A 32 -11.32 -2.59 -3.17
C PHE A 32 -12.54 -1.70 -2.92
N ASP A 33 -13.69 -2.06 -3.49
CA ASP A 33 -14.94 -1.32 -3.34
C ASP A 33 -15.37 -1.22 -1.88
N ASN A 34 -15.24 -2.30 -1.10
CA ASN A 34 -15.58 -2.27 0.32
C ASN A 34 -14.66 -1.32 1.11
N ALA A 35 -13.36 -1.31 0.81
CA ALA A 35 -12.43 -0.37 1.43
C ALA A 35 -12.75 1.09 1.06
N ALA A 36 -12.95 1.38 -0.23
CA ALA A 36 -13.30 2.72 -0.69
C ALA A 36 -14.61 3.21 -0.06
N ASN A 37 -15.66 2.37 -0.12
CA ASN A 37 -16.99 2.66 0.43
C ASN A 37 -17.00 2.81 1.96
N GLY A 38 -16.04 2.20 2.66
CA GLY A 38 -15.83 2.42 4.09
C GLY A 38 -15.62 3.89 4.45
N PHE A 39 -15.12 4.70 3.51
CA PHE A 39 -14.91 6.13 3.70
C PHE A 39 -15.91 7.01 2.92
N ILE A 40 -16.16 6.73 1.63
CA ILE A 40 -16.95 7.65 0.77
C ILE A 40 -18.46 7.55 1.00
N ARG A 41 -18.98 6.39 1.42
CA ARG A 41 -20.44 6.17 1.49
C ARG A 41 -21.14 7.13 2.45
N PRO A 42 -20.64 7.40 3.68
CA PRO A 42 -21.23 8.41 4.56
C PRO A 42 -21.20 9.82 3.98
N ILE A 43 -20.15 10.17 3.23
CA ILE A 43 -19.99 11.50 2.61
C ILE A 43 -21.03 11.67 1.50
N LYS A 44 -21.12 10.68 0.59
CA LYS A 44 -22.10 10.68 -0.51
C LYS A 44 -23.54 10.73 0.02
N ALA A 45 -23.86 9.95 1.06
CA ALA A 45 -25.18 9.96 1.69
C ALA A 45 -25.54 11.34 2.28
N ARG A 46 -24.58 12.00 2.94
CA ARG A 46 -24.78 13.34 3.50
C ARG A 46 -25.03 14.39 2.42
N ILE A 47 -24.24 14.37 1.34
CA ILE A 47 -24.43 15.28 0.20
C ILE A 47 -25.82 15.10 -0.41
N GLN A 48 -26.26 13.85 -0.59
CA GLN A 48 -27.60 13.55 -1.11
C GLN A 48 -28.71 14.05 -0.19
N GLN A 49 -28.56 13.88 1.13
CA GLN A 49 -29.52 14.38 2.10
C GLN A 49 -29.62 15.91 2.07
N GLU A 50 -28.48 16.62 2.09
CA GLU A 50 -28.45 18.09 2.06
C GLU A 50 -29.06 18.65 0.76
N ALA A 51 -28.83 17.98 -0.37
CA ALA A 51 -29.42 18.35 -1.65
C ALA A 51 -30.95 18.15 -1.66
N ALA A 52 -31.43 17.03 -1.09
CA ALA A 52 -32.85 16.75 -0.96
C ALA A 52 -33.57 17.77 -0.06
N GLU A 53 -32.97 18.16 1.06
CA GLU A 53 -33.52 19.17 1.97
C GLU A 53 -33.64 20.56 1.32
N LYS A 54 -32.76 20.87 0.36
CA LYS A 54 -32.73 22.16 -0.35
C LYS A 54 -33.49 22.17 -1.68
N ASN A 55 -34.03 21.03 -2.13
CA ASN A 55 -34.56 20.84 -3.49
C ASN A 55 -33.56 21.25 -4.60
N GLU A 56 -32.28 21.00 -4.36
CA GLU A 56 -31.19 21.30 -5.31
C GLU A 56 -30.66 20.01 -5.95
N ILE A 57 -30.13 20.11 -7.16
CA ILE A 57 -29.39 19.00 -7.78
C ILE A 57 -28.05 18.89 -7.04
N PRO A 58 -27.60 17.69 -6.63
CA PRO A 58 -26.29 17.53 -6.00
C PRO A 58 -25.19 18.01 -6.96
N VAL A 59 -24.57 19.15 -6.67
CA VAL A 59 -23.51 19.70 -7.51
C VAL A 59 -22.18 19.07 -7.10
N ASN A 60 -21.56 18.36 -8.03
CA ASN A 60 -20.15 17.95 -7.97
C ASN A 60 -19.77 17.04 -6.78
N ALA A 61 -20.62 16.06 -6.47
CA ALA A 61 -20.42 15.14 -5.34
C ALA A 61 -19.09 14.37 -5.42
N ASP A 62 -18.67 13.96 -6.61
CA ASP A 62 -17.41 13.23 -6.80
C ASP A 62 -16.19 14.13 -6.52
N GLU A 63 -16.20 15.39 -6.95
CA GLU A 63 -15.12 16.34 -6.62
C GLU A 63 -15.08 16.63 -5.11
N LEU A 64 -16.23 16.71 -4.45
CA LEU A 64 -16.29 16.87 -2.99
C LEU A 64 -15.77 15.63 -2.26
N CYS A 65 -16.07 14.42 -2.77
CA CYS A 65 -15.55 13.17 -2.21
C CYS A 65 -14.04 13.09 -2.37
N LEU A 66 -13.52 13.36 -3.57
CA LEU A 66 -12.08 13.40 -3.82
C LEU A 66 -11.37 14.40 -2.91
N LYS A 67 -11.90 15.63 -2.77
CA LYS A 67 -11.34 16.65 -1.86
C LYS A 67 -11.34 16.17 -0.40
N ALA A 68 -12.41 15.52 0.05
CA ALA A 68 -12.50 14.98 1.40
C ALA A 68 -11.50 13.83 1.63
N SER A 69 -11.34 12.95 0.64
CA SER A 69 -10.37 11.86 0.65
C SER A 69 -8.93 12.36 0.70
N ILE A 70 -8.57 13.33 -0.16
CA ILE A 70 -7.23 13.95 -0.15
C ILE A 70 -6.96 14.62 1.20
N LYS A 71 -7.92 15.40 1.72
CA LYS A 71 -7.78 16.04 3.04
C LYS A 71 -7.65 15.04 4.19
N ALA A 72 -8.32 13.89 4.10
CA ALA A 72 -8.14 12.83 5.09
C ALA A 72 -6.77 12.15 4.93
N MET A 73 -6.27 12.01 3.69
CA MET A 73 -4.95 11.48 3.41
C MET A 73 -3.83 12.40 3.95
N GLU A 74 -4.00 13.72 3.95
CA GLU A 74 -3.06 14.66 4.60
C GLU A 74 -2.80 14.29 6.07
N ARG A 75 -3.82 13.79 6.79
CA ARG A 75 -3.65 13.36 8.19
C ARG A 75 -2.80 12.11 8.33
N VAL A 76 -2.78 11.23 7.34
CA VAL A 76 -1.94 10.02 7.33
C VAL A 76 -0.45 10.38 7.26
N TYR A 77 -0.14 11.55 6.71
CA TYR A 77 1.21 12.11 6.65
C TYR A 77 1.58 12.95 7.88
N ALA A 78 0.64 13.17 8.81
CA ALA A 78 0.91 13.95 10.02
C ALA A 78 1.89 13.20 10.95
N PRO A 79 2.84 13.90 11.61
CA PRO A 79 3.81 13.26 12.50
C PRO A 79 3.22 12.51 13.69
N ASP A 80 1.99 12.83 14.09
CA ASP A 80 1.26 12.25 15.22
C ASP A 80 0.31 11.12 14.82
N TRP A 81 0.33 10.71 13.56
CA TRP A 81 -0.52 9.61 13.07
C TRP A 81 -0.12 8.27 13.71
N ASP A 82 -1.08 7.60 14.37
CA ASP A 82 -0.88 6.28 14.96
C ASP A 82 -0.93 5.20 13.89
N ASP A 83 0.24 4.69 13.55
CA ASP A 83 0.45 3.68 12.52
C ASP A 83 -0.21 2.32 12.83
N GLN A 84 -0.41 1.92 14.09
CA GLN A 84 -1.04 0.63 14.40
C GLN A 84 -2.56 0.70 14.41
N ALA A 85 -3.13 1.72 15.04
CA ALA A 85 -4.58 1.91 15.05
C ALA A 85 -5.11 2.44 13.71
N GLY A 86 -4.25 3.11 12.93
CA GLY A 86 -4.61 3.80 11.70
C GLY A 86 -4.58 2.96 10.42
N ILE A 87 -4.16 1.69 10.44
CA ILE A 87 -4.00 0.87 9.22
C ILE A 87 -5.30 0.77 8.42
N ASP A 88 -6.39 0.34 9.06
CA ASP A 88 -7.68 0.16 8.39
C ASP A 88 -8.27 1.48 7.92
N GLY A 89 -8.16 2.54 8.74
CA GLY A 89 -8.58 3.88 8.36
C GLY A 89 -7.80 4.39 7.14
N THR A 90 -6.48 4.20 7.14
CA THR A 90 -5.60 4.57 6.02
C THR A 90 -5.95 3.79 4.76
N ARG A 91 -6.23 2.48 4.88
CA ARG A 91 -6.65 1.64 3.76
C ARG A 91 -7.92 2.17 3.10
N CYS A 92 -8.93 2.52 3.90
CA CYS A 92 -10.19 3.08 3.39
C CYS A 92 -9.99 4.44 2.73
N VAL A 93 -9.19 5.32 3.35
CA VAL A 93 -8.86 6.64 2.79
C VAL A 93 -8.06 6.50 1.48
N ALA A 94 -7.06 5.61 1.43
CA ALA A 94 -6.27 5.35 0.23
C ALA A 94 -7.12 4.81 -0.92
N ALA A 95 -7.93 3.78 -0.64
CA ALA A 95 -8.87 3.23 -1.62
C ALA A 95 -9.85 4.31 -2.13
N SER A 96 -10.35 5.18 -1.24
CA SER A 96 -11.22 6.28 -1.64
C SER A 96 -10.55 7.31 -2.53
N CYS A 97 -9.29 7.66 -2.25
CA CYS A 97 -8.51 8.57 -3.11
C CYS A 97 -8.42 8.00 -4.53
N VAL A 98 -8.12 6.71 -4.63
CA VAL A 98 -8.01 6.02 -5.94
C VAL A 98 -9.35 5.94 -6.66
N ALA A 99 -10.41 5.54 -5.95
CA ALA A 99 -11.74 5.35 -6.54
C ALA A 99 -12.34 6.66 -7.08
N GLU A 100 -12.07 7.79 -6.42
CA GLU A 100 -12.58 9.10 -6.83
C GLU A 100 -11.61 9.85 -7.78
N THR A 101 -10.41 9.30 -8.03
CA THR A 101 -9.47 9.84 -9.02
C THR A 101 -9.91 9.41 -10.42
N LYS A 102 -9.97 10.37 -11.36
CA LYS A 102 -10.25 10.07 -12.76
C LYS A 102 -9.01 9.52 -13.44
N TRP A 103 -9.05 8.24 -13.81
CA TRP A 103 -8.07 7.58 -14.67
C TRP A 103 -8.52 7.70 -16.13
N GLU A 104 -7.59 7.94 -17.07
CA GLU A 104 -7.94 8.26 -18.47
C GLU A 104 -8.56 7.08 -19.22
N ASP A 105 -7.95 5.89 -19.13
CA ASP A 105 -8.38 4.70 -19.88
C ASP A 105 -8.66 3.49 -18.96
N THR A 106 -7.69 3.13 -18.12
CA THR A 106 -7.75 1.95 -17.24
C THR A 106 -7.15 2.26 -15.88
N ILE A 107 -7.66 1.64 -14.82
CA ILE A 107 -7.11 1.78 -13.47
C ILE A 107 -5.73 1.08 -13.44
N PRO A 108 -4.65 1.76 -12.98
CA PRO A 108 -3.36 1.12 -12.88
C PRO A 108 -3.35 -0.05 -11.91
N GLN A 109 -2.62 -1.10 -12.27
CA GLN A 109 -2.49 -2.29 -11.42
C GLN A 109 -1.82 -1.97 -10.08
N CYS A 110 -0.88 -1.02 -10.07
CA CYS A 110 -0.21 -0.52 -8.88
C CYS A 110 -0.32 0.99 -8.84
N ILE A 111 -0.74 1.52 -7.69
CA ILE A 111 -0.85 2.96 -7.47
C ILE A 111 0.02 3.36 -6.30
N VAL A 112 0.69 4.50 -6.44
CA VAL A 112 1.46 5.14 -5.37
C VAL A 112 0.80 6.45 -5.02
N ILE A 113 0.48 6.61 -3.74
CA ILE A 113 0.08 7.86 -3.12
C ILE A 113 1.28 8.33 -2.32
N GLU A 114 1.81 9.51 -2.62
CA GLU A 114 3.01 10.02 -1.94
C GLU A 114 2.89 11.52 -1.66
N GLN A 115 3.54 11.95 -0.59
CA GLN A 115 3.67 13.37 -0.28
C GLN A 115 4.86 13.95 -1.06
N VAL A 116 4.62 14.97 -1.87
CA VAL A 116 5.63 15.71 -2.62
C VAL A 116 5.63 17.16 -2.12
N GLY A 117 6.47 17.43 -1.11
CA GLY A 117 6.42 18.71 -0.40
C GLY A 117 5.11 18.84 0.40
N ASP A 118 4.32 19.87 0.12
CA ASP A 118 3.02 20.09 0.75
C ASP A 118 1.86 19.43 -0.01
N ASP A 119 2.12 18.91 -1.21
CA ASP A 119 1.10 18.31 -2.08
C ASP A 119 1.06 16.78 -1.95
N ILE A 120 -0.12 16.20 -2.22
CA ILE A 120 -0.31 14.75 -2.34
C ILE A 120 -0.39 14.39 -3.82
N SER A 121 0.49 13.50 -4.26
CA SER A 121 0.49 12.93 -5.59
C SER A 121 -0.17 11.55 -5.57
N ILE A 122 -1.03 11.28 -6.56
CA ILE A 122 -1.60 9.96 -6.83
C ILE A 122 -1.17 9.59 -8.25
N ARG A 123 -0.34 8.55 -8.38
CA ARG A 123 0.25 8.17 -9.67
C ARG A 123 0.34 6.66 -9.83
N GLU A 124 0.56 6.23 -11.06
CA GLU A 124 0.91 4.84 -11.34
C GLU A 124 2.29 4.48 -10.75
N GLY A 125 2.36 3.27 -10.19
CA GLY A 125 3.56 2.67 -9.58
C GLY A 125 4.30 1.74 -10.53
N PHE A 126 4.69 2.23 -11.72
CA PHE A 126 5.37 1.43 -12.74
C PHE A 126 6.64 0.74 -12.23
N GLU A 127 7.35 1.36 -11.29
CA GLU A 127 8.58 0.83 -10.69
C GLU A 127 8.37 -0.55 -10.06
N PHE A 128 7.19 -0.80 -9.50
CA PHE A 128 6.86 -2.08 -8.88
C PHE A 128 6.65 -3.21 -9.90
N LEU A 129 6.59 -2.90 -11.19
CA LEU A 129 6.49 -3.89 -12.27
C LEU A 129 7.87 -4.36 -12.80
N GLU A 130 8.97 -3.68 -12.45
CA GLU A 130 10.28 -3.90 -13.12
C GLU A 130 11.25 -4.84 -12.39
N HIS A 131 10.91 -5.27 -11.15
CA HIS A 131 11.66 -6.26 -10.35
C HIS A 131 13.21 -6.13 -10.43
N PRO A 132 13.78 -5.04 -9.87
CA PRO A 132 15.19 -4.68 -10.04
C PRO A 132 16.17 -5.65 -9.36
N GLY A 133 15.67 -6.67 -8.64
CA GLY A 133 16.46 -7.67 -7.93
C GLY A 133 16.59 -7.43 -6.43
N TYR A 134 16.00 -6.35 -5.93
CA TYR A 134 15.82 -6.04 -4.51
C TYR A 134 14.38 -5.52 -4.30
N PRO A 135 13.84 -5.53 -3.07
CA PRO A 135 12.49 -5.05 -2.83
C PRO A 135 12.46 -3.53 -2.89
N LEU A 136 11.52 -2.98 -3.64
CA LEU A 136 11.13 -1.57 -3.60
C LEU A 136 10.16 -1.29 -2.45
N GLY A 137 9.39 -2.30 -2.04
CA GLY A 137 8.49 -2.24 -0.90
C GLY A 137 8.51 -3.55 -0.11
N VAL A 138 8.61 -3.44 1.21
CA VAL A 138 8.46 -4.56 2.14
C VAL A 138 7.28 -4.28 3.06
N VAL A 139 6.20 -5.03 2.89
CA VAL A 139 4.94 -4.89 3.64
C VAL A 139 4.90 -5.89 4.79
N ILE A 140 4.63 -5.39 5.99
CA ILE A 140 4.38 -6.21 7.18
C ILE A 140 2.88 -6.36 7.31
N GLY A 141 2.42 -7.57 7.08
CA GLY A 141 1.02 -7.90 6.81
C GLY A 141 0.94 -9.02 5.79
N SER A 142 -0.23 -9.61 5.66
CA SER A 142 -0.50 -10.60 4.62
C SER A 142 -1.37 -10.00 3.52
N LYS A 143 -1.30 -10.58 2.32
CA LYS A 143 -2.27 -10.27 1.26
C LYS A 143 -3.70 -10.58 1.69
N GLY A 144 -3.89 -11.64 2.49
CA GLY A 144 -5.20 -12.05 3.00
C GLY A 144 -5.84 -11.02 3.93
N ASP A 145 -5.03 -10.34 4.74
CA ASP A 145 -5.47 -9.29 5.66
C ASP A 145 -5.63 -7.93 4.97
N GLY A 146 -5.20 -7.83 3.70
CA GLY A 146 -5.27 -6.62 2.89
C GLY A 146 -4.05 -5.71 3.02
N GLY A 147 -2.94 -6.20 3.58
CA GLY A 147 -1.66 -5.48 3.68
C GLY A 147 -1.35 -4.94 5.07
N GLY A 148 -0.59 -3.85 5.14
CA GLY A 148 -0.17 -3.25 6.40
C GLY A 148 0.96 -2.23 6.25
N LEU A 149 1.79 -2.11 7.29
CA LEU A 149 2.88 -1.16 7.31
C LEU A 149 3.94 -1.52 6.26
N CYS A 150 4.49 -0.52 5.59
CA CYS A 150 5.46 -0.72 4.53
C CYS A 150 6.74 0.08 4.76
N ARG A 151 7.87 -0.52 4.38
CA ARG A 151 9.16 0.16 4.24
C ARG A 151 9.53 0.15 2.76
N PHE A 152 9.80 1.33 2.22
CA PHE A 152 10.17 1.55 0.83
C PHE A 152 11.68 1.71 0.69
N TYR A 153 12.22 1.36 -0.48
CA TYR A 153 13.63 1.49 -0.81
C TYR A 153 13.78 2.05 -2.22
N ASP A 154 14.51 3.15 -2.34
CA ASP A 154 14.73 3.82 -3.62
C ASP A 154 16.00 3.32 -4.33
N SER A 155 16.83 2.53 -3.63
CA SER A 155 18.04 1.93 -4.19
C SER A 155 18.42 0.62 -3.51
N GLU A 156 19.21 -0.19 -4.20
CA GLU A 156 19.78 -1.42 -3.63
C GLU A 156 20.67 -1.11 -2.42
N ASP A 157 21.41 0.01 -2.45
CA ASP A 157 22.28 0.41 -1.36
C ASP A 157 21.48 0.80 -0.10
N GLU A 158 20.33 1.48 -0.26
CA GLU A 158 19.43 1.73 0.86
C GLU A 158 18.91 0.43 1.47
N PHE A 159 18.53 -0.54 0.65
CA PHE A 159 18.11 -1.85 1.12
C PHE A 159 19.25 -2.60 1.84
N ARG A 160 20.47 -2.58 1.30
CA ARG A 160 21.65 -3.19 1.95
C ARG A 160 21.92 -2.61 3.33
N LEU A 161 21.73 -1.30 3.51
CA LEU A 161 21.91 -0.62 4.79
C LEU A 161 20.93 -1.09 5.86
N VAL A 162 19.80 -1.74 5.49
CA VAL A 162 18.86 -2.29 6.48
C VAL A 162 19.51 -3.33 7.38
N ALA A 163 20.50 -4.07 6.86
CA ALA A 163 21.20 -5.11 7.57
C ALA A 163 21.99 -4.61 8.79
N THR A 164 22.35 -3.32 8.81
CA THR A 164 23.16 -2.70 9.87
C THR A 164 22.31 -1.95 10.89
N LYS A 165 21.00 -1.81 10.67
CA LYS A 165 20.10 -1.09 11.59
C LYS A 165 19.70 -1.98 12.79
N PRO A 166 19.36 -1.39 13.95
CA PRO A 166 18.71 -2.14 15.02
C PRO A 166 17.34 -2.71 14.54
N PRO A 167 16.94 -3.92 14.98
CA PRO A 167 15.61 -4.44 14.70
C PRO A 167 14.52 -3.51 15.24
N SER A 168 13.47 -3.32 14.45
CA SER A 168 12.25 -2.61 14.85
C SER A 168 11.06 -3.27 14.15
N SER A 169 9.83 -2.87 14.50
CA SER A 169 8.59 -3.36 13.89
C SER A 169 8.62 -3.29 12.35
N LEU A 170 9.29 -2.29 11.76
CA LEU A 170 9.41 -2.08 10.31
C LEU A 170 10.65 -2.70 9.66
N ILE A 171 11.64 -3.11 10.47
CA ILE A 171 13.00 -3.41 9.97
C ILE A 171 13.33 -4.90 10.06
N TRP A 172 12.68 -5.66 10.95
CA TRP A 172 12.97 -7.08 11.13
C TRP A 172 12.77 -7.90 9.84
N LEU A 173 11.69 -7.66 9.09
CA LEU A 173 11.38 -8.42 7.86
C LEU A 173 12.36 -8.07 6.72
N PRO A 174 12.61 -6.79 6.40
CA PRO A 174 13.66 -6.44 5.45
C PRO A 174 15.03 -7.06 5.77
N GLN A 175 15.40 -7.12 7.05
CA GLN A 175 16.67 -7.74 7.47
C GLN A 175 16.71 -9.23 7.19
N LEU A 176 15.60 -9.95 7.44
CA LEU A 176 15.49 -11.36 7.08
C LEU A 176 15.60 -11.55 5.57
N ILE A 177 14.87 -10.76 4.79
CA ILE A 177 14.90 -10.82 3.33
C ILE A 177 16.33 -10.63 2.82
N TYR A 178 17.03 -9.60 3.30
CA TYR A 178 18.42 -9.32 2.91
C TYR A 178 19.35 -10.50 3.20
N ARG A 179 19.20 -11.13 4.38
CA ARG A 179 20.02 -12.26 4.83
C ARG A 179 19.71 -13.56 4.09
N LEU A 180 18.47 -13.75 3.65
CA LEU A 180 18.01 -15.00 3.04
C LEU A 180 18.08 -15.00 1.52
N TYR A 181 17.92 -13.85 0.86
CA TYR A 181 17.79 -13.79 -0.60
C TYR A 181 18.92 -12.99 -1.25
N VAL A 182 19.43 -13.52 -2.37
CA VAL A 182 20.35 -12.82 -3.30
C VAL A 182 19.56 -11.87 -4.16
N ARG A 183 18.39 -12.32 -4.63
CA ARG A 183 17.52 -11.59 -5.54
C ARG A 183 16.07 -11.74 -5.09
N THR A 184 15.31 -10.66 -5.13
CA THR A 184 13.88 -10.66 -4.82
C THR A 184 13.08 -9.92 -5.89
N PRO A 185 11.76 -10.15 -5.95
CA PRO A 185 10.84 -9.21 -6.56
C PRO A 185 10.83 -7.84 -5.88
N SER A 186 10.14 -6.90 -6.53
CA SER A 186 9.95 -5.52 -6.07
C SER A 186 9.06 -5.40 -4.85
N ILE A 187 8.15 -6.36 -4.63
CA ILE A 187 7.25 -6.36 -3.47
C ILE A 187 7.47 -7.64 -2.68
N MET A 188 7.78 -7.49 -1.41
CA MET A 188 7.87 -8.58 -0.45
C MET A 188 6.87 -8.32 0.68
N THR A 189 6.26 -9.37 1.20
CA THR A 189 5.31 -9.26 2.31
C THR A 189 5.61 -10.32 3.36
N GLY A 190 5.20 -10.10 4.61
CA GLY A 190 5.37 -11.12 5.65
C GLY A 190 4.70 -10.77 6.96
N ILE A 191 4.40 -11.80 7.74
CA ILE A 191 3.78 -11.70 9.05
C ILE A 191 4.58 -12.48 10.09
N PRO A 192 4.61 -12.02 11.35
CA PRO A 192 5.06 -12.86 12.45
C PRO A 192 4.06 -14.00 12.66
N THR A 193 4.53 -15.24 12.57
CA THR A 193 3.78 -16.44 12.93
C THR A 193 4.12 -16.80 14.38
N PRO A 194 3.18 -16.68 15.33
CA PRO A 194 3.44 -17.10 16.70
C PRO A 194 3.83 -18.57 16.75
N ASP A 195 4.87 -18.93 17.50
CA ASP A 195 5.13 -20.34 17.82
C ASP A 195 4.09 -20.81 18.86
N GLU A 196 3.35 -21.89 18.55
CA GLU A 196 2.39 -22.51 19.47
C GLU A 196 3.04 -22.94 20.80
N ALA A 197 4.35 -23.21 20.79
CA ALA A 197 5.12 -23.62 21.96
C ALA A 197 5.82 -22.43 22.68
N GLY A 198 5.69 -21.20 22.18
CA GLY A 198 6.25 -20.00 22.79
C GLY A 198 7.79 -19.91 22.78
N ASN A 199 8.48 -20.75 21.99
CA ASN A 199 9.94 -20.77 21.92
C ASN A 199 10.51 -19.74 20.92
N GLY A 200 9.65 -18.94 20.29
CA GLY A 200 10.06 -17.88 19.39
C GLY A 200 8.90 -17.29 18.59
N VAL A 201 9.26 -16.45 17.63
CA VAL A 201 8.35 -15.92 16.61
C VAL A 201 8.86 -16.45 15.27
N GLY A 202 8.08 -17.34 14.66
CA GLY A 202 8.27 -17.72 13.27
C GLY A 202 7.94 -16.54 12.35
N VAL A 203 8.41 -16.59 11.12
CA VAL A 203 8.10 -15.57 10.13
C VAL A 203 7.73 -16.27 8.84
N GLU A 204 6.59 -15.88 8.28
CA GLU A 204 6.23 -16.20 6.91
C GLU A 204 6.56 -15.01 6.01
N CYS A 205 7.24 -15.28 4.90
CA CYS A 205 7.61 -14.29 3.91
C CYS A 205 7.16 -14.74 2.52
N HIS A 206 6.50 -13.85 1.80
CA HIS A 206 5.98 -14.08 0.47
C HIS A 206 6.52 -13.04 -0.51
N ALA A 207 6.91 -13.51 -1.68
CA ALA A 207 7.13 -12.68 -2.85
C ALA A 207 5.78 -12.30 -3.47
N TYR A 208 5.58 -11.03 -3.79
CA TYR A 208 4.41 -10.55 -4.51
C TYR A 208 4.81 -9.99 -5.87
N ASN A 209 4.14 -10.47 -6.91
CA ASN A 209 4.41 -10.14 -8.31
C ASN A 209 3.13 -9.60 -8.95
N LEU A 210 3.25 -8.45 -9.61
CA LEU A 210 2.16 -7.78 -10.31
C LEU A 210 2.20 -8.14 -11.80
N ASN A 211 1.56 -9.26 -12.16
CA ASN A 211 1.42 -9.82 -13.53
C ASN A 211 2.70 -9.96 -14.39
N ARG A 212 3.87 -9.60 -13.85
CA ARG A 212 5.20 -9.83 -14.41
C ARG A 212 5.96 -10.79 -13.53
N GLN A 213 6.80 -11.63 -14.14
CA GLN A 213 7.59 -12.61 -13.39
C GLN A 213 8.76 -11.90 -12.68
N GLY A 214 8.71 -11.84 -11.35
CA GLY A 214 9.84 -11.51 -10.51
C GLY A 214 10.67 -12.74 -10.15
N GLN A 215 11.98 -12.56 -9.94
CA GLN A 215 12.86 -13.64 -9.52
C GLN A 215 13.08 -13.60 -8.00
N LEU A 216 12.83 -14.73 -7.33
CA LEU A 216 13.21 -14.96 -5.94
C LEU A 216 14.33 -16.00 -5.91
N ILE A 217 15.52 -15.61 -5.45
CA ILE A 217 16.72 -16.45 -5.42
C ILE A 217 17.28 -16.45 -4.00
N GLU A 218 17.27 -17.62 -3.37
CA GLU A 218 17.85 -17.82 -2.04
C GLU A 218 19.38 -17.73 -2.07
N ARG A 219 19.95 -17.19 -0.99
CA ARG A 219 21.38 -17.26 -0.72
C ARG A 219 21.75 -18.70 -0.40
N GLN A 220 22.77 -19.21 -1.08
CA GLN A 220 23.36 -20.47 -0.67
C GLN A 220 23.92 -20.32 0.74
N ARG A 221 23.45 -21.16 1.68
CA ARG A 221 24.11 -21.31 2.98
C ARG A 221 25.54 -21.76 2.69
N LYS A 222 26.54 -20.92 3.03
CA LYS A 222 27.93 -21.39 3.08
C LYS A 222 27.96 -22.54 4.07
N LYS A 223 28.26 -23.75 3.58
CA LYS A 223 28.54 -24.92 4.41
C LYS A 223 29.84 -24.72 5.17
#